data_AF-A0AA43IL04-F1
#
_entry.id   AF-A0AA43IL04-F1
#
_cell.length_a   1.000
_cell.length_b   1.000
_cell.length_c   1.000
_cell.angle_alpha   90.00
_cell.angle_beta   90.00
_cell.angle_gamma   90.00
#
_symmetry.space_group_name_H-M   'P 1'
#
loop_
_entity.id
_entity.type
_entity.pdbx_description
1 polymer ?
#
loop_
_entity_poly.entity_id
_entity_poly.type
_entity_poly.pdbx_seq_one_letter_code
_entity_poly.pdbx_strand_id
1 'polypeptide(L)'
;LVFALGPAGTGKTYISVALAVKALKNKHVRKIIITRPAVEAGENLGFLPGDLKEKIDPYLRPIYDALHDIIPFEKLGYYMEREIIEIAPLAYMRGRTLNNAFILLDEAQNTTPMQMKMFLTRMGPESKMIVTGDTSQVDLPTKQSSGLKQAIRILKGVKGIGFVELDERDVVRHRLVRDIIEAYGKETS
;
A
#
# COMPACT_ATOMS: atom_id res chain seq x y z
N LEU A 1 -4.11 -3.49 14.02
CA LEU A 1 -3.39 -3.65 12.75
C LEU A 1 -4.18 -4.60 11.87
N VAL A 2 -4.33 -4.32 10.58
CA VAL A 2 -5.00 -5.21 9.64
C VAL A 2 -4.11 -5.48 8.43
N PHE A 3 -4.02 -6.72 8.01
CA PHE A 3 -3.48 -7.11 6.71
C PHE A 3 -4.65 -7.31 5.75
N ALA A 4 -4.66 -6.59 4.64
CA ALA A 4 -5.64 -6.75 3.57
C ALA A 4 -4.94 -7.36 2.35
N LEU A 5 -5.18 -8.64 2.13
CA LEU A 5 -4.49 -9.47 1.15
C LEU A 5 -5.44 -9.73 -0.02
N GLY A 6 -4.94 -9.71 -1.24
CA GLY A 6 -5.74 -10.15 -2.38
C GLY A 6 -5.17 -9.70 -3.73
N PRO A 7 -5.73 -10.23 -4.84
CA PRO A 7 -5.29 -9.89 -6.19
C PRO A 7 -5.32 -8.40 -6.54
N ALA A 8 -4.59 -8.00 -7.58
CA ALA A 8 -4.73 -6.67 -8.17
C ALA A 8 -6.18 -6.40 -8.63
N GLY A 9 -6.69 -5.20 -8.35
CA GLY A 9 -8.06 -4.80 -8.71
C GLY A 9 -9.17 -5.22 -7.74
N THR A 10 -8.84 -5.86 -6.60
CA THR A 10 -9.80 -6.15 -5.51
C THR A 10 -10.16 -4.92 -4.66
N GLY A 11 -9.62 -3.74 -4.99
CA GLY A 11 -9.88 -2.50 -4.25
C GLY A 11 -9.13 -2.36 -2.92
N LYS A 12 -8.23 -3.29 -2.56
CA LYS A 12 -7.47 -3.26 -1.29
C LYS A 12 -6.85 -1.90 -0.95
N THR A 13 -6.14 -1.29 -1.90
CA THR A 13 -5.50 0.02 -1.73
C THR A 13 -6.56 1.13 -1.60
N TYR A 14 -7.53 1.16 -2.51
CA TYR A 14 -8.59 2.17 -2.53
C TYR A 14 -9.40 2.19 -1.22
N ILE A 15 -9.84 1.02 -0.77
CA ILE A 15 -10.60 0.87 0.49
C ILE A 15 -9.74 1.32 1.67
N SER A 16 -8.44 0.98 1.69
CA SER A 16 -7.53 1.38 2.76
C SER A 16 -7.35 2.90 2.82
N VAL A 17 -7.21 3.56 1.68
CA VAL A 17 -7.19 5.03 1.56
C VAL A 17 -8.51 5.62 2.04
N ALA A 18 -9.65 5.09 1.61
CA ALA A 18 -10.96 5.57 2.04
C ALA A 18 -11.16 5.48 3.56
N LEU A 19 -10.73 4.38 4.17
CA LEU A 19 -10.77 4.20 5.64
C LEU A 19 -9.86 5.20 6.36
N ALA A 20 -8.66 5.45 5.81
CA ALA A 20 -7.73 6.43 6.37
C ALA A 20 -8.32 7.84 6.32
N VAL A 21 -8.88 8.25 5.18
CA VAL A 21 -9.52 9.55 5.00
C VAL A 21 -10.74 9.70 5.92
N LYS A 22 -11.56 8.65 6.06
CA LYS A 22 -12.69 8.63 7.00
C LYS A 22 -12.21 8.84 8.43
N ALA A 23 -11.15 8.14 8.86
CA ALA A 23 -10.59 8.28 10.19
C ALA A 23 -10.05 9.70 10.45
N LEU A 24 -9.41 10.32 9.46
CA LEU A 24 -8.94 11.70 9.53
C LEU A 24 -10.11 12.69 9.64
N LYS A 25 -11.12 12.58 8.77
CA LYS A 25 -12.31 13.44 8.79
C LYS A 25 -13.07 13.34 10.12
N ASN A 26 -13.13 12.14 10.71
CA ASN A 26 -13.77 11.91 12.00
C ASN A 26 -12.87 12.24 13.20
N LYS A 27 -11.67 12.80 12.97
CA LYS A 27 -10.69 13.17 14.02
C LYS A 27 -10.24 11.99 14.90
N HIS A 28 -10.38 10.76 14.41
CA HIS A 28 -9.85 9.58 15.09
C HIS A 28 -8.32 9.49 14.99
N VAL A 29 -7.75 10.12 13.98
CA VAL A 29 -6.32 10.30 13.79
C VAL A 29 -6.05 11.75 13.39
N ARG A 30 -4.81 12.20 13.54
CA ARG A 30 -4.37 13.55 13.17
C ARG A 30 -3.64 13.59 11.83
N LYS A 31 -3.09 12.45 11.40
CA LYS A 31 -2.25 12.33 10.20
C LYS A 31 -2.52 11.03 9.46
N ILE A 32 -2.38 11.05 8.14
CA ILE A 32 -2.32 9.86 7.28
C ILE A 32 -0.89 9.74 6.76
N ILE A 33 -0.31 8.55 6.86
CA ILE A 33 1.01 8.25 6.28
C ILE A 33 0.81 7.07 5.35
N ILE A 34 1.13 7.25 4.07
CA ILE A 34 1.06 6.21 3.06
C ILE A 34 2.47 5.94 2.56
N THR A 35 2.84 4.68 2.53
CA THR A 35 4.16 4.26 2.12
C THR A 35 4.11 3.04 1.23
N ARG A 36 5.07 2.96 0.31
CA ARG A 36 5.24 1.85 -0.63
C ARG A 36 6.73 1.48 -0.65
N PRO A 37 7.10 0.19 -0.66
CA PRO A 37 8.49 -0.19 -0.90
C PRO A 37 8.90 0.27 -2.30
N ALA A 38 10.13 0.76 -2.43
CA ALA A 38 10.73 0.98 -3.75
C ALA A 38 11.12 -0.38 -4.32
N VAL A 39 10.60 -0.70 -5.50
CA VAL A 39 10.84 -1.97 -6.18
C VAL A 39 11.06 -1.64 -7.64
N GLU A 40 12.16 -2.13 -8.19
CA GLU A 40 12.45 -2.01 -9.61
C GLU A 40 11.62 -3.05 -10.36
N ALA A 41 10.32 -2.78 -10.50
CA ALA A 41 9.42 -3.64 -11.24
C ALA A 41 9.67 -3.46 -12.74
N GLY A 42 10.73 -4.09 -13.25
CA GLY A 42 11.07 -4.12 -14.69
C GLY A 42 11.76 -2.86 -15.24
N GLU A 43 11.73 -1.73 -14.53
CA GLU A 43 12.51 -0.52 -14.86
C GLU A 43 13.46 -0.20 -13.70
N ASN A 44 14.77 -0.07 -13.97
CA ASN A 44 15.68 0.35 -12.89
C ASN A 44 15.37 1.82 -12.56
N LEU A 45 15.09 2.09 -11.28
CA LEU A 45 14.89 3.44 -10.74
C LEU A 45 16.09 4.36 -11.05
N GLY A 46 17.26 3.78 -11.32
CA GLY A 46 18.45 4.48 -11.81
C GLY A 46 18.28 5.19 -13.17
N PHE A 47 17.45 4.68 -14.08
CA PHE A 47 17.34 5.16 -15.47
C PHE A 47 16.23 6.19 -15.74
N LEU A 48 15.29 6.38 -14.81
CA LEU A 48 14.31 7.45 -14.96
C LEU A 48 15.04 8.81 -14.90
N PRO A 49 14.78 9.77 -15.80
CA PRO A 49 15.34 11.11 -15.67
C PRO A 49 14.69 11.83 -14.48
N GLY A 50 15.41 12.76 -13.84
CA GLY A 50 14.86 13.60 -12.78
C GLY A 50 15.40 13.35 -11.37
N ASP A 51 14.90 14.14 -10.42
CA ASP A 51 15.22 14.02 -9.00
C ASP A 51 14.59 12.73 -8.39
N LEU A 52 14.98 12.39 -7.16
CA LEU A 52 14.49 11.16 -6.51
C LEU A 52 12.95 11.13 -6.39
N LYS A 53 12.30 12.29 -6.33
CA LYS A 53 10.85 12.45 -6.20
C LYS A 53 10.15 12.19 -7.54
N GLU A 54 10.69 12.72 -8.63
CA GLU A 54 10.20 12.48 -9.99
C GLU A 54 10.30 10.99 -10.38
N LYS A 55 11.32 10.30 -9.87
CA LYS A 55 11.53 8.85 -10.10
C LYS A 55 10.52 7.94 -9.40
N ILE A 56 10.02 8.35 -8.23
CA ILE A 56 9.10 7.55 -7.41
C ILE A 56 7.63 7.89 -7.65
N ASP A 57 7.34 9.07 -8.22
CA ASP A 57 6.00 9.55 -8.49
C ASP A 57 5.13 8.57 -9.31
N PRO A 58 5.65 7.90 -10.37
CA PRO A 58 4.86 6.90 -11.11
C PRO A 58 4.35 5.75 -10.23
N TYR A 59 5.15 5.27 -9.28
CA TYR A 59 4.79 4.19 -8.36
C TYR A 59 3.75 4.61 -7.31
N LEU A 60 3.69 5.90 -7.02
CA LEU A 60 2.75 6.48 -6.07
C LEU A 60 1.44 6.93 -6.74
N ARG A 61 1.39 6.94 -8.08
CA ARG A 61 0.23 7.40 -8.85
C ARG A 61 -1.10 6.77 -8.43
N PRO A 62 -1.22 5.44 -8.21
CA PRO A 62 -2.48 4.84 -7.78
C PRO A 62 -2.98 5.37 -6.42
N ILE A 63 -2.05 5.76 -5.53
CA ILE A 63 -2.39 6.35 -4.24
C ILE A 63 -2.93 7.78 -4.41
N TYR A 64 -2.28 8.57 -5.28
CA TYR A 64 -2.76 9.92 -5.61
C TYR A 64 -4.15 9.89 -6.23
N ASP A 65 -4.38 9.01 -7.21
CA ASP A 65 -5.68 8.88 -7.87
C ASP A 65 -6.77 8.51 -6.85
N ALA A 66 -6.51 7.53 -5.96
CA ALA A 66 -7.44 7.16 -4.90
C ALA A 66 -7.74 8.30 -3.90
N LEU A 67 -6.76 9.17 -3.62
CA LEU A 67 -6.98 10.34 -2.77
C LEU A 67 -7.82 11.41 -3.47
N HIS A 68 -7.57 11.65 -4.76
CA HIS A 68 -8.32 12.61 -5.58
C HIS A 68 -9.79 12.22 -5.74
N ASP A 69 -10.10 10.92 -5.78
CA ASP A 69 -11.47 10.42 -5.84
C ASP A 69 -12.28 10.73 -4.56
N ILE A 70 -11.60 10.94 -3.42
CA ILE A 70 -12.23 11.01 -2.09
C ILE A 70 -12.11 12.41 -1.46
N ILE A 71 -11.09 13.17 -1.85
CA ILE A 71 -10.78 14.50 -1.31
C ILE A 71 -10.76 15.51 -2.47
N PRO A 72 -11.54 16.60 -2.38
CA PRO A 72 -11.47 17.68 -3.36
C PRO A 72 -10.04 18.20 -3.54
N PHE A 73 -9.68 18.55 -4.77
CA PHE A 73 -8.32 18.92 -5.17
C PHE A 73 -7.65 19.96 -4.25
N GLU A 74 -8.31 21.11 -4.02
CA GLU A 74 -7.76 22.19 -3.17
C GLU A 74 -7.48 21.72 -1.74
N LYS A 75 -8.39 20.90 -1.20
CA LYS A 75 -8.29 20.38 0.17
C LYS A 75 -7.19 19.33 0.30
N LEU A 76 -7.01 18.50 -0.73
CA LEU A 76 -5.91 17.55 -0.77
C LEU A 76 -4.57 18.29 -0.83
N GLY A 77 -4.45 19.33 -1.66
CA GLY A 77 -3.28 20.21 -1.71
C GLY A 77 -2.91 20.76 -0.33
N TYR A 78 -3.88 21.35 0.37
CA TYR A 78 -3.70 21.84 1.74
C TYR A 78 -3.24 20.74 2.72
N TYR A 79 -3.80 19.53 2.63
CA TYR A 79 -3.40 18.43 3.50
C TYR A 79 -2.00 17.91 3.23
N MET A 80 -1.58 17.88 1.97
CA MET A 80 -0.23 17.48 1.58
C MET A 80 0.80 18.53 2.00
N GLU A 81 0.53 19.81 1.74
CA GLU A 81 1.42 20.93 2.09
C GLU A 81 1.67 21.03 3.60
N ARG A 82 0.65 20.77 4.42
CA ARG A 82 0.77 20.74 5.89
C ARG A 82 1.20 19.40 6.47
N GLU A 83 1.59 18.45 5.62
CA GLU A 83 1.96 17.08 5.99
C GLU A 83 0.90 16.36 6.86
N ILE A 84 -0.38 16.73 6.71
CA ILE A 84 -1.52 16.02 7.31
C ILE A 84 -1.74 14.69 6.58
N ILE A 85 -1.49 14.69 5.27
CA ILE A 85 -1.33 13.48 4.47
C ILE A 85 0.10 13.47 3.97
N GLU A 86 0.84 12.41 4.31
CA GLU A 86 2.23 12.22 3.90
C GLU A 86 2.31 10.96 3.04
N ILE A 87 2.88 11.07 1.84
CA ILE A 87 3.15 9.95 0.96
C ILE A 87 4.66 9.88 0.76
N ALA A 88 5.28 8.79 1.20
CA ALA A 88 6.73 8.67 1.18
C ALA A 88 7.20 7.23 0.98
N PRO A 89 8.39 7.00 0.40
CA PRO A 89 8.98 5.66 0.30
C PRO A 89 9.18 4.99 1.67
N LEU A 90 9.17 3.66 1.71
CA LEU A 90 9.30 2.88 2.95
C LEU A 90 10.54 3.23 3.77
N ALA A 91 11.64 3.63 3.11
CA ALA A 91 12.88 4.03 3.76
C ALA A 91 12.71 5.21 4.74
N TYR A 92 11.76 6.11 4.48
CA TYR A 92 11.47 7.30 5.29
C TYR A 92 10.80 6.95 6.63
N MET A 93 10.36 5.70 6.81
CA MET A 93 9.78 5.23 8.07
C MET A 93 10.84 4.87 9.11
N ARG A 94 12.11 4.72 8.70
CA ARG A 94 13.20 4.32 9.58
C ARG A 94 13.39 5.33 10.72
N GLY A 95 13.53 4.83 11.94
CA GLY A 95 13.80 5.66 13.12
C GLY A 95 12.60 6.46 13.63
N ARG A 96 11.43 6.37 12.99
CA ARG A 96 10.23 7.09 13.43
C ARG A 96 9.40 6.29 14.43
N THR A 97 8.59 7.00 15.19
CA THR A 97 7.45 6.45 15.92
C THR A 97 6.22 7.20 15.44
N LEU A 98 5.25 6.47 14.89
CA LEU A 98 4.11 7.04 14.19
C LEU A 98 2.90 7.04 15.13
N ASN A 99 2.70 8.16 15.83
CA ASN A 99 1.65 8.35 16.84
C ASN A 99 0.43 9.07 16.25
N ASN A 100 -0.77 8.77 16.74
CA ASN A 100 -2.02 9.42 16.32
C ASN A 100 -2.22 9.43 14.78
N ALA A 101 -1.76 8.39 14.09
CA ALA A 101 -1.70 8.34 12.64
C ALA A 101 -2.45 7.14 12.07
N PHE A 102 -3.02 7.31 10.87
CA PHE A 102 -3.44 6.18 10.05
C PHE A 102 -2.31 5.86 9.06
N ILE A 103 -1.75 4.67 9.17
CA ILE A 103 -0.53 4.28 8.47
C ILE A 103 -0.88 3.19 7.46
N LEU A 104 -0.53 3.41 6.20
CA LEU A 104 -0.77 2.48 5.11
C LEU A 104 0.59 2.04 4.53
N LEU A 105 0.85 0.73 4.52
CA LEU A 105 1.91 0.16 3.69
C LEU A 105 1.25 -0.55 2.52
N ASP A 106 1.43 0.01 1.33
CA ASP A 106 0.95 -0.59 0.09
C ASP A 106 2.00 -1.48 -0.56
N GLU A 107 1.54 -2.49 -1.31
CA GLU A 107 2.36 -3.41 -2.10
C GLU A 107 3.40 -4.13 -1.23
N ALA A 108 2.95 -4.53 -0.04
CA ALA A 108 3.79 -5.06 1.02
C ALA A 108 4.46 -6.39 0.64
N GLN A 109 3.95 -7.10 -0.38
CA GLN A 109 4.58 -8.31 -0.89
C GLN A 109 6.00 -8.07 -1.37
N ASN A 110 6.32 -6.83 -1.74
CA ASN A 110 7.64 -6.40 -2.18
C ASN A 110 8.51 -5.81 -1.05
N THR A 111 8.16 -6.07 0.21
CA THR A 111 9.06 -5.80 1.33
C THR A 111 9.93 -7.02 1.61
N THR A 112 11.16 -6.78 2.07
CA THR A 112 11.97 -7.83 2.72
C THR A 112 11.49 -8.06 4.17
N PRO A 113 11.81 -9.22 4.78
CA PRO A 113 11.59 -9.49 6.20
C PRO A 113 12.06 -8.36 7.13
N MET A 114 13.24 -7.81 6.83
CA MET A 114 13.82 -6.74 7.63
C MET A 114 13.02 -5.44 7.50
N GLN A 115 12.61 -5.07 6.28
CA GLN A 115 11.78 -3.89 6.04
C GLN A 115 10.40 -4.03 6.68
N MET A 116 9.75 -5.19 6.56
CA MET A 116 8.47 -5.46 7.19
C MET A 116 8.55 -5.35 8.72
N LYS A 117 9.55 -6.00 9.35
CA LYS A 117 9.78 -5.88 10.80
C LYS A 117 10.06 -4.43 11.21
N MET A 118 10.90 -3.74 10.45
CA MET A 118 11.20 -2.32 10.70
C MET A 118 9.92 -1.48 10.68
N PHE A 119 9.09 -1.64 9.65
CA PHE A 119 7.85 -0.89 9.47
C PHE A 119 6.81 -1.16 10.55
N LEU A 120 6.52 -2.44 10.84
CA LEU A 120 5.52 -2.81 11.84
C LEU A 120 5.87 -2.27 13.24
N THR A 121 7.16 -2.19 13.57
CA THR A 121 7.64 -1.62 14.85
C THR A 121 7.62 -0.09 14.90
N ARG A 122 7.18 0.60 13.84
CA ARG A 122 7.00 2.07 13.87
C ARG A 122 5.64 2.50 14.41
N MET A 123 4.69 1.57 14.54
CA MET A 123 3.34 1.87 15.03
C MET A 123 3.39 2.39 16.48
N GLY A 124 2.94 3.61 16.70
CA GLY A 124 2.84 4.24 18.01
C GLY A 124 1.43 4.23 18.60
N PRO A 125 1.22 4.84 19.79
CA PRO A 125 -0.09 4.94 20.44
C PRO A 125 -1.12 5.69 19.59
N GLU A 126 -2.40 5.33 19.79
CA GLU A 126 -3.56 5.92 19.10
C GLU A 126 -3.45 5.91 17.57
N SER A 127 -2.62 5.02 17.02
CA SER A 127 -2.46 4.83 15.59
C SER A 127 -3.26 3.63 15.09
N LYS A 128 -3.59 3.67 13.81
CA LYS A 128 -4.15 2.54 13.06
C LYS A 128 -3.20 2.22 11.92
N MET A 129 -3.06 0.95 11.59
CA MET A 129 -2.18 0.52 10.52
C MET A 129 -2.86 -0.54 9.67
N ILE A 130 -2.81 -0.35 8.36
CA ILE A 130 -3.20 -1.34 7.35
C ILE A 130 -1.98 -1.65 6.48
N VAL A 131 -1.78 -2.94 6.22
CA VAL A 131 -0.78 -3.46 5.28
C VAL A 131 -1.54 -4.13 4.14
N THR A 132 -1.39 -3.63 2.92
CA THR A 132 -2.00 -4.20 1.71
C THR A 132 -0.96 -4.95 0.89
N GLY A 133 -1.36 -6.05 0.24
CA GLY A 133 -0.47 -6.72 -0.70
C GLY A 133 -1.08 -7.96 -1.34
N ASP A 134 -0.36 -8.49 -2.32
CA ASP A 134 -0.72 -9.72 -3.04
C ASP A 134 0.41 -10.73 -2.92
N THR A 135 0.21 -11.83 -2.20
CA THR A 135 1.26 -12.83 -2.01
C THR A 135 1.63 -13.60 -3.29
N SER A 136 0.83 -13.49 -4.35
CA SER A 136 1.09 -14.12 -5.65
C SER A 136 2.00 -13.27 -6.55
N GLN A 137 2.01 -11.94 -6.37
CA GLN A 137 2.72 -10.97 -7.23
C GLN A 137 3.98 -10.40 -6.55
N VAL A 138 4.95 -11.26 -6.25
CA VAL A 138 6.21 -10.84 -5.61
C VAL A 138 7.22 -10.42 -6.67
N ASP A 139 7.55 -9.13 -6.70
CA ASP A 139 8.50 -8.51 -7.65
C ASP A 139 9.93 -8.42 -7.08
N LEU A 140 10.19 -9.07 -5.94
CA LEU A 140 11.53 -9.11 -5.35
C LEU A 140 12.48 -9.97 -6.19
N PRO A 141 13.79 -9.67 -6.18
CA PRO A 141 14.79 -10.52 -6.80
C PRO A 141 14.67 -11.97 -6.31
N THR A 142 14.88 -12.95 -7.20
CA THR A 142 14.50 -14.38 -7.02
C THR A 142 15.05 -15.04 -5.74
N LYS A 143 16.10 -14.49 -5.13
CA LYS A 143 16.73 -15.00 -3.91
C LYS A 143 16.21 -14.36 -2.61
N GLN A 144 15.35 -13.34 -2.70
CA GLN A 144 14.82 -12.64 -1.53
C GLN A 144 13.44 -13.17 -1.16
N SER A 145 13.28 -13.58 0.10
CA SER A 145 11.96 -13.93 0.64
C SER A 145 11.11 -12.68 0.83
N SER A 146 9.80 -12.80 0.59
CA SER A 146 8.83 -11.74 0.89
C SER A 146 8.60 -11.60 2.39
N GLY A 147 8.75 -10.38 2.89
CA GLY A 147 8.44 -9.97 4.25
C GLY A 147 6.96 -10.10 4.59
N LEU A 148 6.06 -9.88 3.61
CA LEU A 148 4.61 -10.08 3.80
C LEU A 148 4.29 -11.54 4.09
N LYS A 149 4.77 -12.48 3.25
CA LYS A 149 4.56 -13.92 3.45
C LYS A 149 5.06 -14.36 4.84
N GLN A 150 6.23 -13.86 5.23
CA GLN A 150 6.80 -14.16 6.55
C GLN A 150 5.94 -13.59 7.69
N ALA A 151 5.51 -12.33 7.58
CA ALA A 151 4.69 -11.66 8.60
C ALA A 151 3.35 -12.34 8.80
N ILE A 152 2.67 -12.75 7.72
CA ILE A 152 1.41 -13.52 7.81
C ILE A 152 1.61 -14.78 8.64
N ARG A 153 2.69 -15.53 8.39
CA ARG A 153 3.00 -16.76 9.13
C ARG A 153 3.32 -16.49 10.60
N ILE A 154 4.15 -15.49 10.89
CA ILE A 154 4.65 -15.20 12.25
C ILE A 154 3.56 -14.55 13.12
N LEU A 155 2.74 -13.68 12.54
CA LEU A 155 1.78 -12.86 13.28
C LEU A 155 0.39 -13.51 13.38
N LYS A 156 0.22 -14.71 12.81
CA LYS A 156 -1.01 -15.49 12.93
C LYS A 156 -1.30 -15.78 14.41
N GLY A 157 -2.48 -15.37 14.87
CA GLY A 157 -2.91 -15.57 16.26
C GLY A 157 -2.49 -14.46 17.24
N VAL A 158 -1.75 -13.45 16.81
CA VAL A 158 -1.44 -12.29 17.66
C VAL A 158 -2.70 -11.43 17.85
N LYS A 159 -3.12 -11.24 19.11
CA LYS A 159 -4.29 -10.43 19.45
C LYS A 159 -4.13 -8.99 18.95
N GLY A 160 -5.16 -8.46 18.28
CA GLY A 160 -5.15 -7.10 17.72
C GLY A 160 -4.58 -6.99 16.29
N ILE A 161 -4.18 -8.12 15.69
CA ILE A 161 -3.83 -8.24 14.27
C ILE A 161 -4.93 -9.02 13.56
N GLY A 162 -5.57 -8.38 12.59
CA GLY A 162 -6.56 -9.00 11.71
C GLY A 162 -5.98 -9.30 10.33
N PHE A 163 -6.47 -10.34 9.69
CA PHE A 163 -6.17 -10.69 8.30
C PHE A 163 -7.49 -10.73 7.53
N VAL A 164 -7.56 -9.99 6.43
CA VAL A 164 -8.68 -9.95 5.51
C VAL A 164 -8.16 -10.43 4.16
N GLU A 165 -8.76 -11.48 3.63
CA GLU A 165 -8.47 -12.00 2.30
C GLU A 165 -9.59 -11.56 1.36
N LEU A 166 -9.22 -10.83 0.32
CA LEU A 166 -10.06 -10.42 -0.80
C LEU A 166 -9.73 -11.32 -1.99
N ASP A 167 -10.73 -11.68 -2.75
CA ASP A 167 -10.58 -12.61 -3.87
C ASP A 167 -11.08 -12.02 -5.19
N GLU A 168 -10.94 -12.80 -6.28
CA GLU A 168 -11.30 -12.35 -7.63
C GLU A 168 -12.78 -12.00 -7.79
N ARG A 169 -13.66 -12.48 -6.90
CA ARG A 169 -15.09 -12.14 -6.91
C ARG A 169 -15.31 -10.70 -6.44
N ASP A 170 -14.39 -10.14 -5.66
CA ASP A 170 -14.41 -8.74 -5.21
C ASP A 170 -13.94 -7.78 -6.32
N VAL A 171 -13.46 -8.32 -7.45
CA VAL A 171 -12.92 -7.53 -8.56
C VAL A 171 -14.06 -6.99 -9.43
N VAL A 172 -14.42 -5.74 -9.19
CA VAL A 172 -15.34 -4.97 -10.04
C VAL A 172 -14.57 -4.49 -11.26
N ARG A 173 -14.71 -5.19 -12.39
CA ARG A 173 -14.13 -4.82 -13.69
C ARG A 173 -15.23 -4.64 -14.71
N HIS A 174 -15.03 -3.69 -15.61
CA HIS A 174 -15.88 -3.52 -16.78
C HIS A 174 -15.94 -4.82 -17.60
N ARG A 175 -17.11 -5.16 -18.16
CA ARG A 175 -17.33 -6.42 -18.91
C ARG A 175 -16.25 -6.67 -19.95
N LEU A 176 -15.96 -5.65 -20.76
CA LEU A 176 -14.91 -5.70 -21.80
C LEU A 176 -13.52 -6.09 -21.27
N VAL A 177 -13.14 -5.64 -20.07
CA VAL A 177 -11.84 -5.99 -19.48
C VAL A 177 -11.79 -7.47 -19.10
N ARG A 178 -12.91 -8.04 -18.64
CA ARG A 178 -13.02 -9.49 -18.37
C ARG A 178 -12.92 -10.28 -19.67
N ASP A 179 -13.64 -9.85 -20.72
CA ASP A 179 -13.61 -10.48 -22.04
C ASP A 179 -12.19 -10.49 -22.64
N ILE A 180 -11.43 -9.39 -22.48
CA ILE A 180 -10.03 -9.29 -22.92
C ILE A 180 -9.14 -10.28 -22.16
N ILE A 181 -9.25 -10.34 -20.83
CA ILE A 181 -8.42 -11.25 -20.01
C ILE A 181 -8.70 -12.71 -20.35
N GLU A 182 -9.98 -13.07 -20.54
CA GLU A 182 -10.36 -14.43 -20.93
C GLU A 182 -9.81 -14.80 -22.32
N ALA A 183 -9.83 -13.86 -23.27
CA ALA A 183 -9.26 -14.06 -24.60
C ALA A 183 -7.75 -14.33 -24.54
N TYR A 184 -6.99 -13.56 -23.75
CA TYR A 184 -5.55 -13.78 -23.56
C TYR A 184 -5.26 -15.10 -22.81
N GLY A 185 -6.08 -15.46 -21.81
CA GLY A 185 -5.91 -16.71 -21.05
C GLY A 185 -6.06 -17.97 -21.91
N LYS A 186 -6.85 -17.92 -22.99
CA LYS A 186 -7.02 -19.03 -23.94
C LYS A 186 -5.82 -19.25 -24.86
N GLU A 187 -4.99 -18.23 -25.07
CA GLU A 187 -3.78 -18.32 -25.90
C GLU A 187 -2.59 -18.90 -25.11
N THR A 188 -2.60 -18.81 -23.78
CA THR A 188 -1.50 -19.27 -22.92
C THR A 188 -1.68 -20.70 -22.38
N SER A 189 -2.63 -21.47 -22.92
CA SER A 189 -2.93 -22.86 -22.53
C SER A 189 -2.47 -23.88 -23.56
#